data_AF-A0A0D6AAS1-F1
#
_entry.id   AF-A0A0D6AAS1-F1
#
_cell.length_a   1.000
_cell.length_b   1.000
_cell.length_c   1.000
_cell.angle_alpha   90.00
_cell.angle_beta   90.00
_cell.angle_gamma   90.00
#
_symmetry.space_group_name_H-M   'P 1'
#
loop_
_entity.id
_entity.type
_entity.pdbx_description
1 polymer ?
#
loop_
_entity_poly.entity_id
_entity_poly.type
_entity_poly.pdbx_seq_one_letter_code
_entity_poly.pdbx_strand_id
1 'polypeptide(L)'
;MTKIKTHSRQELDINFFTAFTAALVLTVIIYILFLPLKESYVGVLLYQRGLTQYFTVFFASLVAVISINKYLKIQTEQKVLKKIGLPEKISFDNHKSAQLIHIQEDFAQSDSMITGRLARILNAYILSGSRKIVTELALDDSSFYLSASESSYALPRILVWAIPLLGFIGTVLGISSAVNGFNGFLDNSAEIEQIKEGIGTVTSGLAVAFDTTLLALLLSVAVMIPLVLVERMESQLLLATEIYINDHILPRLKENNEPQESILNNDTLIQTVNKAIDNKLPTKEELIQPIKDALPTPQDLINPAEIYAKEAAKNLLEQFIHQFHEISAKEIELINSLKQINKTILEDRDNFLQTFGQQNDLNHSIIINIKELVDLVKQNNEDNSHSLNEKTQVISSELSKAALSLEEKVISLEKSSAKIAELNQLQSSLEKVVEVLNNVGEMQKTLSNIQDKIELLQPTLQDLSKPRIIRLVEQIEQ
;
A
#
# COMPACT_ATOMS: atom_id res chain seq x y z
N MET A 1 34.86 -26.99 35.46
CA MET A 1 33.91 -27.08 34.33
C MET A 1 33.45 -25.67 33.98
N THR A 2 34.28 -24.95 33.23
CA THR A 2 33.95 -23.63 32.67
C THR A 2 32.95 -23.86 31.54
N LYS A 3 31.72 -23.35 31.67
CA LYS A 3 30.72 -23.39 30.60
C LYS A 3 31.34 -22.73 29.36
N ILE A 4 31.63 -23.53 28.35
CA ILE A 4 31.87 -23.05 26.98
C ILE A 4 30.53 -22.44 26.55
N LYS A 5 30.37 -21.12 26.73
CA LYS A 5 29.32 -20.38 26.03
C LYS A 5 29.66 -20.54 24.55
N THR A 6 28.89 -21.34 23.83
CA THR A 6 28.89 -21.31 22.37
C THR A 6 28.63 -19.87 21.95
N HIS A 7 29.65 -19.18 21.43
CA HIS A 7 29.55 -17.80 20.95
C HIS A 7 28.72 -17.77 19.66
N SER A 8 27.40 -17.93 19.80
CA SER A 8 26.46 -17.80 18.69
C SER A 8 26.56 -16.41 18.07
N ARG A 9 26.41 -16.34 16.75
CA ARG A 9 26.36 -15.07 16.03
C ARG A 9 25.21 -14.23 16.61
N GLN A 10 25.56 -13.09 17.21
CA GLN A 10 24.57 -12.16 17.74
C GLN A 10 24.10 -11.25 16.62
N GLU A 11 22.85 -11.44 16.19
CA GLU A 11 22.21 -10.67 15.13
C GLU A 11 21.52 -9.43 15.71
N LEU A 12 21.37 -8.38 14.90
CA LEU A 12 20.57 -7.20 15.22
C LEU A 12 19.06 -7.46 15.07
N ASP A 13 18.64 -8.71 15.24
CA ASP A 13 17.29 -9.15 15.01
C ASP A 13 16.36 -8.71 16.14
N ILE A 14 15.13 -8.42 15.77
CA ILE A 14 14.05 -8.11 16.71
C ILE A 14 13.16 -9.32 16.74
N ASN A 15 12.87 -9.83 17.94
CA ASN A 15 11.93 -10.92 18.08
C ASN A 15 10.55 -10.46 17.57
N PHE A 16 10.07 -11.12 16.51
CA PHE A 16 8.82 -10.79 15.84
C PHE A 16 7.64 -10.67 16.81
N PHE A 17 7.53 -11.59 17.79
CA PHE A 17 6.45 -11.55 18.78
C PHE A 17 6.49 -10.30 19.66
N THR A 18 7.69 -9.83 20.02
CA THR A 18 7.85 -8.60 20.80
C THR A 18 7.51 -7.36 19.98
N ALA A 19 7.90 -7.33 18.70
CA ALA A 19 7.55 -6.24 17.80
C ALA A 19 6.03 -6.20 17.55
N PHE A 20 5.42 -7.35 17.31
CA PHE A 20 3.98 -7.48 17.05
C PHE A 20 3.14 -7.03 18.25
N THR A 21 3.47 -7.50 19.45
CA THR A 21 2.76 -7.11 20.69
C THR A 21 2.92 -5.62 20.98
N ALA A 22 4.13 -5.09 20.85
CA ALA A 22 4.38 -3.65 21.00
C ALA A 22 3.63 -2.81 19.95
N ALA A 23 3.53 -3.28 18.71
CA ALA A 23 2.78 -2.62 17.65
C ALA A 23 1.26 -2.62 17.91
N LEU A 24 0.73 -3.70 18.46
CA LEU A 24 -0.68 -3.80 18.86
C LEU A 24 -0.97 -2.81 19.99
N VAL A 25 -0.11 -2.77 21.01
CA VAL A 25 -0.21 -1.78 22.10
C VAL A 25 -0.11 -0.35 21.57
N LEU A 26 0.84 -0.07 20.67
CA LEU A 26 0.99 1.26 20.07
C LEU A 26 -0.26 1.66 19.28
N THR A 27 -0.83 0.75 18.50
CA THR A 27 -2.09 0.99 17.78
C THR A 27 -3.20 1.36 18.75
N VAL A 28 -3.39 0.59 19.82
CA VAL A 28 -4.40 0.87 20.85
C VAL A 28 -4.16 2.24 21.50
N ILE A 29 -2.91 2.58 21.82
CA ILE A 29 -2.54 3.89 22.38
C ILE A 29 -2.90 5.02 21.41
N ILE A 30 -2.61 4.88 20.11
CA ILE A 30 -2.97 5.86 19.09
C ILE A 30 -4.48 6.08 19.10
N TYR A 31 -5.28 5.01 19.07
CA TYR A 31 -6.74 5.15 19.12
C TYR A 31 -7.20 5.84 20.41
N ILE A 32 -6.70 5.45 21.59
CA ILE A 32 -7.04 6.08 22.87
C ILE A 32 -6.66 7.57 22.88
N LEU A 33 -5.50 7.93 22.36
CA LEU A 33 -5.01 9.32 22.29
C LEU A 33 -5.88 10.19 21.39
N PHE A 34 -6.41 9.64 20.29
CA PHE A 34 -7.32 10.35 19.39
C PHE A 34 -8.81 10.26 19.79
N LEU A 35 -9.14 9.58 20.89
CA LEU A 35 -10.50 9.50 21.43
C LEU A 35 -11.13 10.86 21.77
N PRO A 36 -10.45 11.84 22.43
CA PRO A 36 -11.02 13.17 22.66
C PRO A 36 -11.18 13.99 21.36
N LEU A 37 -10.53 13.58 20.27
CA LEU A 37 -10.54 14.24 18.97
C LEU A 37 -11.44 13.52 17.97
N LYS A 38 -12.39 12.69 18.42
CA LYS A 38 -13.28 11.89 17.56
C LYS A 38 -14.06 12.72 16.53
N GLU A 39 -14.51 13.92 16.92
CA GLU A 39 -15.26 14.84 16.06
C GLU A 39 -14.35 15.64 15.11
N SER A 40 -13.03 15.60 15.30
CA SER A 40 -12.09 16.23 14.37
C SER A 40 -11.99 15.41 13.08
N TYR A 41 -11.57 16.06 11.99
CA TYR A 41 -11.34 15.38 10.71
C TYR A 41 -10.44 14.13 10.85
N VAL A 42 -9.39 14.20 11.67
CA VAL A 42 -8.47 13.07 11.91
C VAL A 42 -9.16 11.94 12.69
N GLY A 43 -10.01 12.28 13.65
CA GLY A 43 -10.81 11.31 14.40
C GLY A 43 -11.81 10.58 13.50
N VAL A 44 -12.53 11.32 12.66
CA VAL A 44 -13.44 10.75 11.64
C VAL A 44 -12.66 9.81 10.72
N LEU A 45 -11.49 10.24 10.25
CA LEU A 45 -10.62 9.43 9.42
C LEU A 45 -10.29 8.10 10.10
N LEU A 46 -9.83 8.11 11.37
CA LEU A 46 -9.38 6.91 12.06
C LEU A 46 -10.50 5.95 12.46
N TYR A 47 -11.67 6.48 12.86
CA TYR A 47 -12.73 5.69 13.48
C TYR A 47 -13.88 5.31 12.53
N GLN A 48 -14.23 6.16 11.56
CA GLN A 48 -15.48 6.04 10.79
C GLN A 48 -15.29 5.52 9.36
N ARG A 49 -14.05 5.29 8.91
CA ARG A 49 -13.72 4.94 7.51
C ARG A 49 -13.58 3.42 7.23
N GLY A 50 -13.91 2.56 8.20
CA GLY A 50 -14.02 1.10 8.01
C GLY A 50 -12.80 0.28 8.47
N LEU A 51 -12.83 -1.02 8.16
CA LEU A 51 -11.83 -1.99 8.66
C LEU A 51 -10.42 -1.77 8.11
N THR A 52 -10.31 -1.32 6.86
CA THR A 52 -9.04 -1.05 6.19
C THR A 52 -8.20 -0.04 6.96
N GLN A 53 -8.83 0.96 7.58
CA GLN A 53 -8.16 1.99 8.37
C GLN A 53 -7.40 1.41 9.57
N TYR A 54 -8.03 0.48 10.31
CA TYR A 54 -7.41 -0.16 11.46
C TYR A 54 -6.18 -0.98 11.05
N PHE A 55 -6.25 -1.71 9.93
CA PHE A 55 -5.12 -2.47 9.40
C PHE A 55 -3.99 -1.55 8.93
N THR A 56 -4.31 -0.45 8.25
CA THR A 56 -3.33 0.56 7.81
C THR A 56 -2.56 1.14 9.00
N VAL A 57 -3.26 1.58 10.06
CA VAL A 57 -2.64 2.13 11.28
C VAL A 57 -1.81 1.07 12.00
N PHE A 58 -2.30 -0.18 12.06
CA PHE A 58 -1.56 -1.28 12.67
C PHE A 58 -0.27 -1.61 11.91
N PHE A 59 -0.30 -1.69 10.57
CA PHE A 59 0.89 -1.94 9.76
C PHE A 59 1.90 -0.79 9.88
N ALA A 60 1.42 0.45 9.85
CA ALA A 60 2.27 1.62 10.09
C ALA A 60 2.92 1.57 11.48
N SER A 61 2.16 1.21 12.52
CA SER A 61 2.66 1.07 13.89
C SER A 61 3.70 -0.05 14.01
N LEU A 62 3.49 -1.17 13.31
CA LEU A 62 4.44 -2.29 13.28
C LEU A 62 5.77 -1.89 12.63
N VAL A 63 5.73 -1.22 11.49
CA VAL A 63 6.93 -0.69 10.83
C VAL A 63 7.63 0.33 11.73
N ALA A 64 6.88 1.23 12.37
CA ALA A 64 7.42 2.23 13.27
C ALA A 64 8.14 1.60 14.48
N VAL A 65 7.53 0.61 15.14
CA VAL A 65 8.14 -0.10 16.27
C VAL A 65 9.42 -0.83 15.85
N ILE A 66 9.41 -1.53 14.71
CA ILE A 66 10.60 -2.22 14.18
C ILE A 66 11.72 -1.20 13.92
N SER A 67 11.39 -0.09 13.26
CA SER A 67 12.35 0.98 12.91
C SER A 67 12.95 1.63 14.16
N ILE A 68 12.12 1.94 15.17
CA ILE A 68 12.57 2.54 16.43
C ILE A 68 13.48 1.57 17.19
N ASN A 69 13.09 0.30 17.30
CA ASN A 69 13.89 -0.72 18.00
C ASN A 69 15.24 -0.94 17.30
N LYS A 70 15.26 -1.04 15.97
CA LYS A 70 16.50 -1.12 15.18
C LYS A 70 17.37 0.12 15.42
N TYR A 71 16.78 1.32 15.35
CA TYR A 71 17.50 2.58 15.61
C TYR A 71 18.17 2.60 16.98
N LEU A 72 17.45 2.22 18.05
CA LEU A 72 18.01 2.19 19.40
C LEU A 72 19.16 1.18 19.55
N LYS A 73 19.03 -0.01 18.94
CA LYS A 73 20.12 -1.01 18.90
C LYS A 73 21.34 -0.48 18.15
N ILE A 74 21.15 0.07 16.95
CA ILE A 74 22.23 0.65 16.13
C ILE A 74 22.94 1.78 16.87
N GLN A 75 22.22 2.66 17.56
CA GLN A 75 22.82 3.74 18.37
C GLN A 75 23.66 3.19 19.53
N THR A 76 23.20 2.10 20.15
CA THR A 76 23.95 1.44 21.22
C THR A 76 25.24 0.83 20.68
N GLU A 77 25.17 0.11 19.56
CA GLU A 77 26.33 -0.48 18.88
C GLU A 77 27.30 0.58 18.35
N GLN A 78 26.82 1.68 17.77
CA GLN A 78 27.66 2.80 17.34
C GLN A 78 28.47 3.39 18.51
N LYS A 79 27.85 3.51 19.70
CA LYS A 79 28.56 3.96 20.91
C LYS A 79 29.60 2.94 21.36
N VAL A 80 29.29 1.65 21.24
CA VAL A 80 30.23 0.56 21.54
C VAL A 80 31.42 0.64 20.58
N LEU A 81 31.21 0.71 19.26
CA LEU A 81 32.28 0.84 18.27
C LEU A 81 33.22 2.03 18.54
N LYS A 82 32.66 3.20 18.89
CA LYS A 82 33.46 4.39 19.23
C LYS A 82 34.28 4.23 20.51
N LYS A 83 33.84 3.37 21.44
CA LYS A 83 34.53 3.10 22.71
C LYS A 83 35.50 1.92 22.61
N ILE A 84 35.34 1.03 21.62
CA ILE A 84 36.27 -0.06 21.33
C ILE A 84 37.56 0.56 20.77
N GLY A 85 38.42 1.01 21.68
CA GLY A 85 39.80 1.35 21.40
C GLY A 85 40.68 0.28 22.01
N LEU A 86 41.25 -0.61 21.18
CA LEU A 86 42.35 -1.45 21.64
C LEU A 86 43.55 -0.54 21.94
N PRO A 87 44.12 -0.57 23.16
CA PRO A 87 45.33 0.17 23.46
C PRO A 87 46.39 -0.08 22.40
N GLU A 88 46.97 0.98 21.83
CA GLU A 88 47.97 0.89 20.74
C GLU A 88 49.21 0.06 21.12
N LYS A 89 49.43 -0.16 22.42
CA LYS A 89 50.59 -0.85 22.98
C LYS A 89 50.42 -2.36 23.18
N ILE A 90 49.29 -2.95 22.78
CA ILE A 90 49.10 -4.40 22.94
C ILE A 90 49.89 -5.13 21.86
N SER A 91 50.87 -5.90 22.28
CA SER A 91 51.66 -6.74 21.38
C SER A 91 50.85 -7.98 21.01
N PHE A 92 50.59 -8.13 19.71
CA PHE A 92 50.01 -9.32 19.10
C PHE A 92 51.10 -10.32 18.67
N ASP A 93 52.32 -10.18 19.21
CA ASP A 93 53.47 -11.02 18.84
C ASP A 93 53.28 -12.48 19.28
N ASN A 94 52.56 -12.69 20.38
CA ASN A 94 52.22 -14.01 20.88
C ASN A 94 50.72 -14.22 20.86
N HIS A 95 50.25 -15.05 19.93
CA HIS A 95 48.85 -15.48 19.80
C HIS A 95 48.24 -16.09 21.07
N LYS A 96 49.05 -16.59 22.02
CA LYS A 96 48.62 -17.16 23.31
C LYS A 96 48.95 -16.27 24.50
N SER A 97 49.20 -14.98 24.29
CA SER A 97 49.46 -14.07 25.42
C SER A 97 48.25 -13.97 26.35
N ALA A 98 48.49 -13.92 27.65
CA ALA A 98 47.42 -13.76 28.65
C ALA A 98 46.61 -12.45 28.44
N GLN A 99 47.25 -11.43 27.87
CA GLN A 99 46.60 -10.16 27.52
C GLN A 99 45.54 -10.34 26.42
N LEU A 100 45.87 -11.06 25.35
CA LEU A 100 44.94 -11.38 24.26
C LEU A 100 43.75 -12.20 24.74
N ILE A 101 43.99 -13.17 25.62
CA ILE A 101 42.94 -14.01 26.21
C ILE A 101 42.00 -13.15 27.08
N HIS A 102 42.53 -12.29 27.96
CA HIS A 102 41.70 -11.41 28.77
C HIS A 102 40.84 -10.44 27.93
N ILE A 103 41.39 -9.85 26.87
CA ILE A 103 40.63 -8.97 25.97
C ILE A 103 39.52 -9.75 25.25
N GLN A 104 39.83 -10.96 24.80
CA GLN A 104 38.85 -11.83 24.16
C GLN A 104 37.73 -12.19 25.14
N GLU A 105 38.05 -12.50 26.39
CA GLU A 105 37.08 -12.79 27.46
C GLU A 105 36.21 -11.56 27.79
N ASP A 106 36.80 -10.38 27.85
CA ASP A 106 36.08 -9.12 28.08
C ASP A 106 35.07 -8.85 26.95
N PHE A 107 35.50 -9.00 25.69
CA PHE A 107 34.62 -8.86 24.52
C PHE A 107 33.58 -9.99 24.41
N ALA A 108 33.87 -11.18 24.94
CA ALA A 108 32.97 -12.31 24.98
C ALA A 108 31.86 -12.15 26.04
N GLN A 109 32.06 -11.32 27.05
CA GLN A 109 31.07 -11.06 28.10
C GLN A 109 30.07 -9.96 27.72
N SER A 110 30.41 -9.09 26.77
CA SER A 110 29.49 -8.05 26.28
C SER A 110 28.47 -8.59 25.30
N ASP A 111 27.22 -8.12 25.44
CA ASP A 111 26.06 -8.53 24.64
C ASP A 111 25.92 -7.71 23.34
N SER A 112 27.04 -7.28 22.76
CA SER A 112 27.08 -6.45 21.55
C SER A 112 27.54 -7.27 20.36
N MET A 113 26.88 -7.07 19.22
CA MET A 113 27.20 -7.72 17.95
C MET A 113 28.67 -7.48 17.56
N ILE A 114 29.16 -6.26 17.72
CA ILE A 114 30.52 -5.86 17.36
C ILE A 114 31.53 -6.55 18.27
N THR A 115 31.31 -6.51 19.59
CA THR A 115 32.20 -7.16 20.55
C THR A 115 32.20 -8.67 20.38
N GLY A 116 31.05 -9.28 20.11
CA GLY A 116 30.95 -10.72 19.85
C GLY A 116 31.70 -11.12 18.57
N ARG A 117 31.65 -10.30 17.52
CA ARG A 117 32.44 -10.51 16.30
C ARG A 117 33.94 -10.41 16.59
N LEU A 118 34.37 -9.38 17.33
CA LEU A 118 35.78 -9.23 17.74
C LEU A 118 36.25 -10.40 18.62
N ALA A 119 35.44 -10.85 19.57
CA ALA A 119 35.75 -11.99 20.43
C ALA A 119 35.93 -13.28 19.61
N ARG A 120 35.11 -13.52 18.57
CA ARG A 120 35.27 -14.68 17.67
C ARG A 120 36.54 -14.60 16.83
N ILE A 121 36.82 -13.43 16.25
CA ILE A 121 38.04 -13.18 15.45
C ILE A 121 39.29 -13.38 16.31
N LEU A 122 39.32 -12.81 17.51
CA LEU A 122 40.43 -12.98 18.45
C LEU A 122 40.57 -14.42 18.93
N ASN A 123 39.46 -15.10 19.25
CA ASN A 123 39.50 -16.51 19.63
C ASN A 123 40.05 -17.39 18.49
N ALA A 124 39.65 -17.14 17.25
CA ALA A 124 40.21 -17.84 16.10
C ALA A 124 41.72 -17.58 15.94
N TYR A 125 42.20 -16.37 16.23
CA TYR A 125 43.63 -16.07 16.24
C TYR A 125 44.37 -16.81 17.36
N ILE A 126 43.82 -16.82 18.58
CA ILE A 126 44.40 -17.50 19.75
C ILE A 126 44.54 -19.00 19.50
N LEU A 127 43.56 -19.62 18.81
CA LEU A 127 43.56 -21.04 18.51
C LEU A 127 44.44 -21.40 17.30
N SER A 128 44.40 -20.61 16.23
CA SER A 128 45.05 -20.97 14.96
C SER A 128 46.45 -20.40 14.79
N GLY A 129 46.75 -19.24 15.37
CA GLY A 129 47.99 -18.49 15.14
C GLY A 129 48.20 -18.01 13.68
N SER A 130 47.22 -18.21 12.78
CA SER A 130 47.33 -17.86 11.37
C SER A 130 46.46 -16.65 11.05
N ARG A 131 47.08 -15.60 10.49
CA ARG A 131 46.35 -14.41 10.01
C ARG A 131 45.44 -14.78 8.85
N LYS A 132 45.82 -15.75 8.01
CA LYS A 132 45.02 -16.21 6.87
C LYS A 132 43.66 -16.76 7.33
N ILE A 133 43.66 -17.68 8.29
CA ILE A 133 42.43 -18.29 8.84
C ILE A 133 41.51 -17.22 9.45
N VAL A 134 42.09 -16.28 10.19
CA VAL A 134 41.33 -15.20 10.83
C VAL A 134 40.73 -14.23 9.81
N THR A 135 41.45 -13.95 8.72
CA THR A 135 40.95 -13.08 7.64
C THR A 135 39.79 -13.75 6.90
N GLU A 136 39.89 -15.03 6.59
CA GLU A 136 38.80 -15.82 5.99
C GLU A 136 37.56 -15.84 6.88
N LEU A 137 37.73 -16.09 8.19
CA LEU A 137 36.63 -16.02 9.15
C LEU A 137 36.01 -14.62 9.24
N ALA A 138 36.83 -13.56 9.21
CA ALA A 138 36.33 -12.20 9.28
C ALA A 138 35.49 -11.83 8.04
N LEU A 139 35.86 -12.34 6.86
CA LEU A 139 35.10 -12.20 5.62
C LEU A 139 33.78 -12.99 5.66
N ASP A 140 33.80 -14.24 6.13
CA ASP A 140 32.58 -15.06 6.30
C ASP A 140 31.60 -14.45 7.31
N ASP A 141 32.10 -13.90 8.42
CA ASP A 141 31.26 -13.17 9.35
C ASP A 141 30.69 -11.89 8.69
N SER A 142 31.44 -11.21 7.83
CA SER A 142 30.97 -10.01 7.12
C SER A 142 29.77 -10.32 6.21
N SER A 143 29.89 -11.35 5.38
CA SER A 143 28.82 -11.77 4.47
C SER A 143 27.59 -12.23 5.24
N PHE A 144 27.79 -12.99 6.33
CA PHE A 144 26.70 -13.42 7.20
C PHE A 144 25.91 -12.23 7.76
N TYR A 145 26.57 -11.23 8.32
CA TYR A 145 25.90 -10.08 8.93
C TYR A 145 25.18 -9.21 7.90
N LEU A 146 25.73 -9.10 6.69
CA LEU A 146 25.06 -8.41 5.59
C LEU A 146 23.76 -9.14 5.21
N SER A 147 23.81 -10.45 5.00
CA SER A 147 22.62 -11.26 4.68
C SER A 147 21.59 -11.28 5.81
N ALA A 148 22.02 -11.36 7.06
CA ALA A 148 21.13 -11.27 8.21
C ALA A 148 20.43 -9.90 8.30
N SER A 149 21.17 -8.81 8.07
CA SER A 149 20.60 -7.46 7.98
C SER A 149 19.54 -7.38 6.88
N GLU A 150 19.86 -7.80 5.65
CA GLU A 150 18.90 -7.81 4.53
C GLU A 150 17.63 -8.60 4.85
N SER A 151 17.78 -9.80 5.43
CA SER A 151 16.66 -10.64 5.85
C SER A 151 15.77 -9.93 6.88
N SER A 152 16.38 -9.27 7.87
CA SER A 152 15.65 -8.57 8.93
C SER A 152 14.78 -7.40 8.44
N TYR A 153 15.14 -6.78 7.31
CA TYR A 153 14.37 -5.71 6.68
C TYR A 153 13.32 -6.19 5.67
N ALA A 154 13.28 -7.48 5.33
CA ALA A 154 12.32 -8.00 4.35
C ALA A 154 10.87 -7.75 4.78
N LEU A 155 10.53 -8.09 6.02
CA LEU A 155 9.18 -7.93 6.57
C LEU A 155 8.72 -6.46 6.62
N PRO A 156 9.46 -5.50 7.21
CA PRO A 156 9.02 -4.11 7.23
C PRO A 156 8.91 -3.50 5.83
N ARG A 157 9.75 -3.89 4.86
CA ARG A 157 9.60 -3.45 3.45
C ARG A 157 8.30 -3.94 2.83
N ILE A 158 7.93 -5.21 3.04
CA ILE A 158 6.65 -5.76 2.57
C ILE A 158 5.48 -5.02 3.20
N LEU A 159 5.54 -4.70 4.50
CA LEU A 159 4.49 -3.94 5.18
C LEU A 159 4.35 -2.52 4.62
N VAL A 160 5.46 -1.81 4.38
CA VAL A 160 5.44 -0.49 3.74
C VAL A 160 4.76 -0.56 2.37
N TRP A 161 5.04 -1.61 1.60
CA TRP A 161 4.37 -1.82 0.30
C TRP A 161 2.88 -2.17 0.43
N ALA A 162 2.50 -2.89 1.49
CA ALA A 162 1.10 -3.29 1.72
C ALA A 162 0.19 -2.14 2.18
N ILE A 163 0.74 -1.10 2.84
CA ILE A 163 -0.06 0.04 3.35
C ILE A 163 -0.82 0.76 2.21
N PRO A 164 -0.19 1.19 1.11
CA PRO A 164 -0.91 1.78 -0.04
C PRO A 164 -1.96 0.85 -0.66
N LEU A 165 -1.68 -0.46 -0.71
CA LEU A 165 -2.63 -1.45 -1.22
C LEU A 165 -3.90 -1.50 -0.36
N LEU A 166 -3.77 -1.42 0.97
CA LEU A 166 -4.92 -1.33 1.88
C LEU A 166 -5.74 -0.05 1.65
N GLY A 167 -5.08 1.08 1.37
CA GLY A 167 -5.75 2.32 0.97
C GLY A 167 -6.55 2.17 -0.33
N PHE A 168 -5.94 1.56 -1.35
CA PHE A 168 -6.61 1.25 -2.61
C PHE A 168 -7.82 0.33 -2.41
N ILE A 169 -7.67 -0.73 -1.59
CA ILE A 169 -8.79 -1.62 -1.23
C ILE A 169 -9.91 -0.82 -0.53
N GLY A 170 -9.57 0.07 0.41
CA GLY A 170 -10.52 0.96 1.06
C GLY A 170 -11.28 1.84 0.06
N THR A 171 -10.59 2.31 -0.98
CA THR A 171 -11.18 3.15 -2.03
C THR A 171 -12.12 2.35 -2.92
N VAL A 172 -11.73 1.14 -3.33
CA VAL A 172 -12.58 0.24 -4.12
C VAL A 172 -13.85 -0.10 -3.34
N LEU A 173 -13.74 -0.38 -2.04
CA LEU A 173 -14.90 -0.65 -1.18
C LEU A 173 -15.79 0.59 -1.03
N GLY A 174 -15.21 1.77 -0.82
CA GLY A 174 -15.95 3.03 -0.69
C GLY A 174 -16.71 3.40 -1.97
N ILE A 175 -16.06 3.31 -3.13
CA ILE A 175 -16.67 3.56 -4.44
C ILE A 175 -17.74 2.51 -4.74
N SER A 176 -17.47 1.23 -4.49
CA SER A 176 -18.45 0.16 -4.72
C SER A 176 -19.71 0.36 -3.87
N SER A 177 -19.55 0.72 -2.60
CA SER A 177 -20.68 1.05 -1.72
C SER A 177 -21.46 2.27 -2.20
N ALA A 178 -20.76 3.31 -2.70
CA ALA A 178 -21.39 4.51 -3.25
C ALA A 178 -22.26 4.20 -4.47
N VAL A 179 -21.72 3.43 -5.43
CA VAL A 179 -22.41 3.04 -6.67
C VAL A 179 -23.60 2.13 -6.39
N ASN A 180 -23.45 1.14 -5.51
CA ASN A 180 -24.55 0.24 -5.13
C ASN A 180 -25.69 0.99 -4.43
N GLY A 181 -25.35 1.97 -3.57
CA GLY A 181 -26.35 2.83 -2.93
C GLY A 181 -27.17 3.61 -3.96
N PHE A 182 -26.54 4.13 -5.02
CA PHE A 182 -27.21 4.88 -6.07
C PHE A 182 -28.20 4.04 -6.90
N ASN A 183 -27.81 2.84 -7.31
CA ASN A 183 -28.68 1.96 -8.10
C ASN A 183 -29.98 1.62 -7.35
N GLY A 184 -29.91 1.42 -6.03
CA GLY A 184 -31.10 1.17 -5.22
C GLY A 184 -32.11 2.32 -5.17
N PHE A 185 -31.66 3.57 -5.39
CA PHE A 185 -32.55 4.73 -5.50
C PHE A 185 -33.20 4.85 -6.88
N LEU A 186 -32.52 4.40 -7.94
CA LEU A 186 -33.06 4.44 -9.31
C LEU A 186 -34.19 3.42 -9.53
N ASP A 187 -34.15 2.29 -8.83
CA ASP A 187 -35.15 1.22 -8.97
C ASP A 187 -36.49 1.54 -8.27
N ASN A 188 -36.52 2.51 -7.34
CA ASN A 188 -37.65 2.70 -6.41
C ASN A 188 -38.51 3.95 -6.61
N SER A 189 -38.15 4.97 -7.41
CA SER A 189 -39.03 6.14 -7.56
C SER A 189 -38.65 7.17 -8.64
N ALA A 190 -39.70 7.81 -9.17
CA ALA A 190 -39.70 8.95 -10.07
C ALA A 190 -39.69 10.32 -9.34
N GLU A 191 -39.23 10.37 -8.09
CA GLU A 191 -39.25 11.59 -7.25
C GLU A 191 -37.88 12.27 -7.17
N ILE A 192 -37.83 13.56 -7.51
CA ILE A 192 -36.62 14.39 -7.54
C ILE A 192 -35.90 14.45 -6.18
N GLU A 193 -36.64 14.37 -5.07
CA GLU A 193 -36.10 14.41 -3.71
C GLU A 193 -35.21 13.19 -3.41
N GLN A 194 -35.61 12.00 -3.88
CA GLN A 194 -34.87 10.74 -3.68
C GLN A 194 -33.60 10.69 -4.55
N ILE A 195 -33.63 11.34 -5.73
CA ILE A 195 -32.44 11.52 -6.58
C ILE A 195 -31.41 12.43 -5.88
N LYS A 196 -31.86 13.52 -5.24
CA LYS A 196 -30.98 14.42 -4.47
C LYS A 196 -30.30 13.69 -3.29
N GLU A 197 -31.04 12.85 -2.59
CA GLU A 197 -30.51 12.02 -1.49
C GLU A 197 -29.52 10.95 -2.00
N GLY A 198 -29.83 10.33 -3.15
CA GLY A 198 -28.92 9.40 -3.83
C GLY A 198 -27.58 10.05 -4.21
N ILE A 199 -27.59 11.25 -4.79
CA ILE A 199 -26.38 12.01 -5.13
C ILE A 199 -25.56 12.34 -3.87
N GLY A 200 -26.23 12.74 -2.78
CA GLY A 200 -25.57 13.00 -1.49
C GLY A 200 -24.85 11.76 -0.94
N THR A 201 -25.52 10.61 -1.02
CA THR A 201 -24.97 9.31 -0.59
C THR A 201 -23.74 8.92 -1.41
N VAL A 202 -23.81 9.06 -2.74
CA VAL A 202 -22.68 8.77 -3.64
C VAL A 202 -21.49 9.68 -3.34
N THR A 203 -21.74 10.98 -3.19
CA THR A 203 -20.70 11.98 -2.93
C THR A 203 -20.00 11.73 -1.59
N SER A 204 -20.76 11.35 -0.56
CA SER A 204 -20.23 10.96 0.74
C SER A 204 -19.38 9.67 0.66
N GLY A 205 -19.86 8.64 -0.03
CA GLY A 205 -19.11 7.39 -0.22
C GLY A 205 -17.81 7.58 -1.00
N LEU A 206 -17.82 8.47 -2.00
CA LEU A 206 -16.61 8.85 -2.73
C LEU A 206 -15.61 9.62 -1.85
N ALA A 207 -16.08 10.52 -0.99
CA ALA A 207 -15.23 11.22 -0.03
C ALA A 207 -14.57 10.26 0.97
N VAL A 208 -15.34 9.28 1.50
CA VAL A 208 -14.81 8.19 2.35
C VAL A 208 -13.70 7.43 1.61
N ALA A 209 -13.92 7.08 0.34
CA ALA A 209 -12.97 6.36 -0.47
C ALA A 209 -11.63 7.12 -0.59
N PHE A 210 -11.68 8.41 -0.92
CA PHE A 210 -10.48 9.24 -1.00
C PHE A 210 -9.76 9.39 0.35
N ASP A 211 -10.49 9.56 1.45
CA ASP A 211 -9.91 9.67 2.79
C ASP A 211 -9.11 8.42 3.18
N THR A 212 -9.59 7.23 2.83
CA THR A 212 -8.89 5.97 3.14
C THR A 212 -7.54 5.87 2.41
N THR A 213 -7.50 6.27 1.13
CA THR A 213 -6.24 6.33 0.36
C THR A 213 -5.31 7.42 0.87
N LEU A 214 -5.86 8.61 1.17
CA LEU A 214 -5.06 9.72 1.68
C LEU A 214 -4.33 9.33 2.97
N LEU A 215 -5.01 8.68 3.93
CA LEU A 215 -4.36 8.22 5.15
C LEU A 215 -3.26 7.20 4.85
N ALA A 216 -3.58 6.20 4.03
CA ALA A 216 -2.66 5.12 3.73
C ALA A 216 -1.37 5.65 3.09
N LEU A 217 -1.48 6.55 2.10
CA LEU A 217 -0.32 7.18 1.47
C LEU A 217 0.48 8.02 2.46
N LEU A 218 -0.20 8.84 3.28
CA LEU A 218 0.46 9.68 4.28
C LEU A 218 1.24 8.83 5.29
N LEU A 219 0.62 7.79 5.85
CA LEU A 219 1.26 6.89 6.80
C LEU A 219 2.38 6.09 6.15
N SER A 220 2.18 5.60 4.92
CA SER A 220 3.21 4.88 4.15
C SER A 220 4.47 5.73 4.01
N VAL A 221 4.34 6.97 3.56
CA VAL A 221 5.48 7.89 3.44
C VAL A 221 6.10 8.19 4.81
N ALA A 222 5.27 8.42 5.83
CA ALA A 222 5.73 8.74 7.17
C ALA A 222 6.57 7.63 7.82
N VAL A 223 6.27 6.35 7.54
CA VAL A 223 7.03 5.21 8.08
C VAL A 223 8.16 4.74 7.16
N MET A 224 8.02 4.94 5.84
CA MET A 224 9.04 4.55 4.86
C MET A 224 10.34 5.35 5.02
N ILE A 225 10.25 6.67 5.24
CA ILE A 225 11.44 7.53 5.34
C ILE A 225 12.33 7.13 6.55
N PRO A 226 11.78 7.00 7.78
CA PRO A 226 12.56 6.51 8.92
C PRO A 226 13.13 5.12 8.69
N LEU A 227 12.36 4.19 8.10
CA LEU A 227 12.82 2.82 7.85
C LEU A 227 14.08 2.82 6.96
N VAL A 228 14.05 3.54 5.84
CA VAL A 228 15.20 3.64 4.91
C VAL A 228 16.41 4.28 5.59
N LEU A 229 16.18 5.30 6.44
CA LEU A 229 17.27 5.94 7.18
C LEU A 229 17.92 4.97 8.17
N VAL A 230 17.12 4.20 8.91
CA VAL A 230 17.60 3.20 9.87
C VAL A 230 18.36 2.08 9.16
N GLU A 231 17.85 1.59 8.03
CA GLU A 231 18.54 0.62 7.19
C GLU A 231 19.91 1.14 6.73
N ARG A 232 19.97 2.39 6.26
CA ARG A 232 21.24 3.04 5.88
C ARG A 232 22.20 3.15 7.07
N MET A 233 21.70 3.47 8.26
CA MET A 233 22.53 3.56 9.47
C MET A 233 23.09 2.19 9.89
N GLU A 234 22.31 1.11 9.73
CA GLU A 234 22.78 -0.26 9.97
C GLU A 234 23.88 -0.64 8.98
N SER A 235 23.68 -0.40 7.68
CA SER A 235 24.71 -0.65 6.66
C SER A 235 26.01 0.13 6.93
N GLN A 236 25.90 1.39 7.36
CA GLN A 236 27.07 2.19 7.75
C GLN A 236 27.78 1.64 8.98
N LEU A 237 27.04 1.14 9.97
CA LEU A 237 27.61 0.51 11.17
C LEU A 237 28.36 -0.78 10.82
N LEU A 238 27.77 -1.63 9.98
CA LEU A 238 28.40 -2.87 9.51
C LEU A 238 29.69 -2.58 8.74
N LEU A 239 29.64 -1.61 7.82
CA LEU A 239 30.83 -1.15 7.08
C LEU A 239 31.89 -0.56 8.01
N ALA A 240 31.52 0.28 8.97
CA ALA A 240 32.45 0.86 9.93
C ALA A 240 33.12 -0.23 10.79
N THR A 241 32.37 -1.29 11.14
CA THR A 241 32.90 -2.44 11.88
C THR A 241 33.89 -3.23 11.03
N GLU A 242 33.60 -3.44 9.74
CA GLU A 242 34.49 -4.11 8.81
C GLU A 242 35.79 -3.32 8.58
N ILE A 243 35.69 -2.00 8.37
CA ILE A 243 36.85 -1.10 8.27
C ILE A 243 37.68 -1.19 9.56
N TYR A 244 37.06 -1.15 10.73
CA TYR A 244 37.77 -1.27 12.00
C TYR A 244 38.56 -2.59 12.10
N ILE A 245 37.94 -3.72 11.74
CA ILE A 245 38.61 -5.03 11.75
C ILE A 245 39.78 -5.05 10.77
N ASN A 246 39.57 -4.61 9.53
CA ASN A 246 40.58 -4.66 8.47
C ASN A 246 41.75 -3.69 8.70
N ASP A 247 41.50 -2.50 9.24
CA ASP A 247 42.52 -1.47 9.41
C ASP A 247 43.23 -1.56 10.76
N HIS A 248 42.54 -1.99 11.82
CA HIS A 248 43.08 -1.95 13.18
C HIS A 248 43.40 -3.32 13.76
N ILE A 249 42.68 -4.39 13.38
CA ILE A 249 42.87 -5.73 13.94
C ILE A 249 43.78 -6.57 13.07
N LEU A 250 43.37 -6.86 11.83
CA LEU A 250 44.07 -7.78 10.94
C LEU A 250 45.55 -7.42 10.69
N PRO A 251 45.95 -6.14 10.57
CA PRO A 251 47.35 -5.78 10.36
C PRO A 251 48.23 -6.02 11.59
N ARG A 252 47.64 -6.09 12.80
CA ARG A 252 48.36 -6.38 14.03
C ARG A 252 48.60 -7.89 14.22
N LEU A 253 47.80 -8.74 13.57
CA LEU A 253 47.95 -10.19 13.65
C LEU A 253 49.21 -10.63 12.91
N LYS A 254 50.11 -11.34 13.59
CA LYS A 254 51.28 -11.98 12.96
C LYS A 254 50.95 -13.38 12.51
N GLU A 255 51.49 -13.78 11.36
CA GLU A 255 51.52 -15.18 10.97
C GLU A 255 52.50 -15.89 11.91
N ASN A 256 52.03 -16.92 12.61
CA ASN A 256 52.95 -17.77 13.36
C ASN A 256 53.78 -18.56 12.36
N ASN A 257 54.98 -18.05 12.05
CA ASN A 257 56.02 -18.74 11.28
C ASN A 257 56.79 -19.72 12.17
N GLU A 258 56.25 -20.15 13.31
CA GLU A 258 56.72 -21.41 13.88
C GLU A 258 56.63 -22.41 12.74
N PRO A 259 57.76 -23.01 12.30
CA PRO A 259 57.69 -24.10 11.36
C PRO A 259 56.70 -25.04 12.02
N GLN A 260 55.59 -25.33 11.35
CA GLN A 260 54.92 -26.60 11.58
C GLN A 260 56.08 -27.57 11.69
N GLU A 261 56.27 -28.17 12.87
CA GLU A 261 57.17 -29.29 13.02
C GLU A 261 56.60 -30.32 12.03
N SER A 262 57.08 -30.24 10.79
CA SER A 262 57.16 -31.40 9.96
C SER A 262 57.90 -32.37 10.87
N ILE A 263 57.28 -33.51 11.12
CA ILE A 263 57.83 -34.58 11.95
C ILE A 263 59.09 -35.17 11.26
N LEU A 264 59.70 -34.44 10.32
CA LEU A 264 60.78 -34.82 9.44
C LEU A 264 61.75 -33.64 9.22
N ASN A 265 62.37 -33.16 10.31
CA ASN A 265 63.60 -32.41 10.18
C ASN A 265 64.72 -33.40 9.78
N ASN A 266 65.16 -33.34 8.52
CA ASN A 266 66.23 -34.19 7.97
C ASN A 266 67.55 -34.08 8.79
N ASP A 267 67.78 -32.93 9.44
CA ASP A 267 68.99 -32.71 10.24
C ASP A 267 68.99 -33.48 11.56
N THR A 268 67.82 -33.67 12.20
CA THR A 268 67.70 -34.52 13.40
C THR A 268 67.86 -36.01 13.08
N LEU A 269 67.43 -36.45 11.89
CA LEU A 269 67.66 -37.82 11.42
C LEU A 269 69.14 -38.07 11.14
N ILE A 270 69.82 -37.15 10.45
CA ILE A 270 71.26 -37.27 10.18
C ILE A 270 72.09 -37.21 11.47
N GLN A 271 71.72 -36.36 12.43
CA GLN A 271 72.41 -36.32 13.74
C GLN A 271 72.18 -37.60 14.56
N THR A 272 70.98 -38.19 14.52
CA THR A 272 70.70 -39.44 15.26
C THR A 272 71.40 -40.64 14.61
N VAL A 273 71.49 -40.67 13.29
CA VAL A 273 72.23 -41.70 12.53
C VAL A 273 73.74 -41.56 12.76
N ASN A 274 74.31 -40.35 12.70
CA ASN A 274 75.74 -40.15 12.93
C ASN A 274 76.15 -40.41 14.38
N LYS A 275 75.29 -40.08 15.36
CA LYS A 275 75.55 -40.34 16.79
C LYS A 275 75.41 -41.83 17.16
N ALA A 276 74.69 -42.61 16.35
CA ALA A 276 74.62 -44.07 16.45
C ALA A 276 75.82 -44.78 15.78
N ILE A 277 76.49 -44.12 14.83
CA ILE A 277 77.67 -44.66 14.12
C ILE A 277 78.97 -44.46 14.93
N ASP A 278 79.08 -43.39 15.72
CA ASP A 278 80.33 -43.06 16.45
C ASP A 278 80.53 -43.74 17.82
N ASN A 279 79.49 -44.36 18.40
CA ASN A 279 79.61 -44.99 19.72
C ASN A 279 79.59 -46.53 19.65
N LYS A 280 80.81 -47.09 19.71
CA LYS A 280 81.20 -48.50 19.92
C LYS A 280 81.27 -49.39 18.67
N LEU A 281 82.44 -49.40 18.05
CA LEU A 281 83.02 -50.62 17.47
C LEU A 281 84.35 -50.96 18.19
N PRO A 282 84.37 -51.97 19.08
CA PRO A 282 85.59 -52.72 19.36
C PRO A 282 85.96 -53.62 18.16
N THR A 283 87.26 -53.92 18.07
CA THR A 283 87.96 -54.55 16.95
C THR A 283 87.56 -56.01 16.66
N LYS A 284 87.90 -56.43 15.43
CA LYS A 284 87.29 -57.48 14.60
C LYS A 284 87.55 -58.94 15.02
N GLU A 285 88.44 -59.22 15.97
CA GLU A 285 88.93 -60.59 16.24
C GLU A 285 88.20 -61.37 17.36
N GLU A 286 87.45 -60.73 18.26
CA GLU A 286 86.84 -61.45 19.42
C GLU A 286 85.35 -61.84 19.24
N LEU A 287 84.68 -61.37 18.19
CA LEU A 287 83.22 -61.53 18.03
C LEU A 287 82.80 -62.68 17.08
N ILE A 288 83.74 -63.41 16.47
CA ILE A 288 83.44 -64.33 15.36
C ILE A 288 82.88 -65.69 15.84
N GLN A 289 82.99 -66.03 17.13
CA GLN A 289 82.76 -67.41 17.56
C GLN A 289 81.37 -67.76 18.11
N PRO A 290 80.61 -66.86 18.76
CA PRO A 290 79.27 -67.21 19.26
C PRO A 290 78.11 -66.94 18.28
N ILE A 291 78.30 -66.16 17.22
CA ILE A 291 77.21 -65.69 16.31
C ILE A 291 77.06 -66.59 15.07
N LYS A 292 77.83 -67.68 14.95
CA LYS A 292 77.69 -68.62 13.82
C LYS A 292 76.50 -69.56 13.92
N ASP A 293 75.91 -69.70 15.11
CA ASP A 293 74.91 -70.76 15.35
C ASP A 293 73.44 -70.26 15.44
N ALA A 294 73.16 -68.95 15.31
CA ALA A 294 71.85 -68.41 15.67
C ALA A 294 71.16 -67.44 14.69
N LEU A 295 71.66 -67.21 13.46
CA LEU A 295 71.00 -66.30 12.51
C LEU A 295 70.82 -66.95 11.12
N PRO A 296 69.60 -66.93 10.54
CA PRO A 296 69.35 -67.40 9.18
C PRO A 296 70.05 -66.53 8.14
N THR A 297 70.44 -67.14 7.02
CA THR A 297 71.27 -66.53 5.98
C THR A 297 70.61 -65.36 5.24
N PRO A 298 71.36 -64.32 4.82
CA PRO A 298 70.85 -63.12 4.14
C PRO A 298 70.01 -63.35 2.88
N GLN A 299 70.08 -64.52 2.26
CA GLN A 299 69.24 -64.89 1.11
C GLN A 299 67.74 -65.03 1.45
N ASP A 300 67.36 -65.31 2.71
CA ASP A 300 65.96 -65.54 3.09
C ASP A 300 65.15 -64.25 3.36
N LEU A 301 65.82 -63.10 3.43
CA LEU A 301 65.20 -61.79 3.73
C LEU A 301 65.03 -60.87 2.50
N ILE A 302 65.61 -61.22 1.35
CA ILE A 302 65.54 -60.40 0.13
C ILE A 302 64.19 -60.60 -0.59
N ASN A 303 63.69 -61.84 -0.63
CA ASN A 303 62.42 -62.15 -1.31
C ASN A 303 61.20 -61.45 -0.70
N PRO A 304 61.00 -61.39 0.63
CA PRO A 304 59.85 -60.69 1.21
C PRO A 304 59.88 -59.18 0.98
N ALA A 305 61.06 -58.55 1.05
CA ALA A 305 61.20 -57.10 0.87
C ALA A 305 60.90 -56.65 -0.56
N GLU A 306 61.29 -57.43 -1.56
CA GLU A 306 60.95 -57.18 -2.97
C GLU A 306 59.45 -57.36 -3.22
N ILE A 307 58.82 -58.37 -2.60
CA ILE A 307 57.36 -58.58 -2.68
C ILE A 307 56.61 -57.40 -2.07
N TYR A 308 56.97 -56.95 -0.86
CA TYR A 308 56.35 -55.79 -0.21
C TYR A 308 56.52 -54.50 -1.00
N ALA A 309 57.71 -54.23 -1.55
CA ALA A 309 57.95 -53.04 -2.37
C ALA A 309 57.13 -53.06 -3.67
N LYS A 310 57.01 -54.24 -4.30
CA LYS A 310 56.22 -54.42 -5.52
C LYS A 310 54.72 -54.31 -5.27
N GLU A 311 54.25 -54.80 -4.12
CA GLU A 311 52.85 -54.73 -3.70
C GLU A 311 52.46 -53.31 -3.24
N ALA A 312 53.35 -52.60 -2.54
CA ALA A 312 53.18 -51.19 -2.21
C ALA A 312 53.16 -50.30 -3.46
N ALA A 313 54.08 -50.51 -4.41
CA ALA A 313 54.08 -49.79 -5.68
C ALA A 313 52.82 -50.07 -6.51
N LYS A 314 52.34 -51.32 -6.51
CA LYS A 314 51.08 -51.69 -7.17
C LYS A 314 49.87 -51.00 -6.54
N ASN A 315 49.75 -51.03 -5.21
CA ASN A 315 48.65 -50.37 -4.50
C ASN A 315 48.63 -48.85 -4.71
N LEU A 316 49.81 -48.23 -4.73
CA LEU A 316 49.93 -46.78 -4.97
C LEU A 316 49.57 -46.43 -6.42
N LEU A 317 49.97 -47.26 -7.40
CA LEU A 317 49.57 -47.11 -8.79
C LEU A 317 48.05 -47.30 -8.98
N GLU A 318 47.45 -48.30 -8.32
CA GLU A 318 46.00 -48.53 -8.35
C GLU A 318 45.22 -47.36 -7.73
N GLN A 319 45.67 -46.83 -6.58
CA GLN A 319 45.07 -45.64 -5.97
C GLN A 319 45.23 -44.40 -6.85
N PHE A 320 46.40 -44.20 -7.47
CA PHE A 320 46.64 -43.07 -8.36
C PHE A 320 45.75 -43.14 -9.61
N ILE A 321 45.63 -44.32 -10.24
CA ILE A 321 44.75 -44.53 -11.40
C ILE A 321 43.28 -44.32 -11.01
N HIS A 322 42.87 -44.75 -9.81
CA HIS A 322 41.51 -44.52 -9.31
C HIS A 322 41.21 -43.03 -9.12
N GLN A 323 42.09 -42.30 -8.40
CA GLN A 323 41.91 -40.86 -8.19
C GLN A 323 41.98 -40.06 -9.49
N PHE A 324 42.84 -40.47 -10.43
CA PHE A 324 42.90 -39.85 -11.75
C PHE A 324 41.59 -40.03 -12.54
N HIS A 325 41.00 -41.22 -12.51
CA HIS A 325 39.69 -41.45 -13.11
C HIS A 325 38.57 -40.65 -12.43
N GLU A 326 38.58 -40.50 -11.10
CA GLU A 326 37.61 -39.65 -10.40
C GLU A 326 37.73 -38.17 -10.80
N ILE A 327 38.96 -37.66 -10.96
CA ILE A 327 39.20 -36.28 -11.41
C ILE A 327 38.73 -36.08 -12.84
N SER A 328 39.09 -36.98 -13.77
CA SER A 328 38.60 -36.92 -15.15
C SER A 328 37.08 -37.07 -15.25
N ALA A 329 36.45 -37.89 -14.40
CA ALA A 329 35.00 -38.01 -14.34
C ALA A 329 34.34 -36.70 -13.90
N LYS A 330 34.89 -36.03 -12.87
CA LYS A 330 34.43 -34.71 -12.43
C LYS A 330 34.62 -33.62 -13.47
N GLU A 331 35.69 -33.68 -14.26
CA GLU A 331 35.91 -32.74 -15.37
C GLU A 331 34.85 -32.90 -16.47
N ILE A 332 34.52 -34.15 -16.84
CA ILE A 332 33.44 -34.45 -17.81
C ILE A 332 32.08 -34.00 -17.25
N GLU A 333 31.81 -34.22 -15.97
CA GLU A 333 30.58 -33.77 -15.30
C GLU A 333 30.45 -32.23 -15.31
N LEU A 334 31.56 -31.52 -15.07
CA LEU A 334 31.59 -30.06 -15.08
C LEU A 334 31.39 -29.50 -16.49
N ILE A 335 31.99 -30.11 -17.51
CA ILE A 335 31.76 -29.74 -18.92
C ILE A 335 30.30 -29.98 -19.32
N ASN A 336 29.70 -31.09 -18.90
CA ASN A 336 28.30 -31.38 -19.17
C ASN A 336 27.36 -30.41 -18.45
N SER A 337 27.68 -30.05 -17.20
CA SER A 337 26.96 -29.04 -16.44
C SER A 337 27.03 -27.67 -17.11
N LEU A 338 28.21 -27.26 -17.59
CA LEU A 338 28.38 -26.00 -18.36
C LEU A 338 27.60 -26.02 -19.68
N LYS A 339 27.53 -27.16 -20.38
CA LYS A 339 26.69 -27.30 -21.58
C LYS A 339 25.21 -27.18 -21.24
N GLN A 340 24.75 -27.77 -20.14
CA GLN A 340 23.36 -27.71 -19.71
C GLN A 340 22.97 -26.29 -19.27
N ILE A 341 23.86 -25.59 -18.56
CA ILE A 341 23.67 -24.19 -18.18
C ILE A 341 23.56 -23.31 -19.43
N ASN A 342 24.48 -23.44 -20.39
CA ASN A 342 24.41 -22.67 -21.64
C ASN A 342 23.13 -22.96 -22.43
N LYS A 343 22.68 -24.22 -22.48
CA LYS A 343 21.42 -24.60 -23.13
C LYS A 343 20.22 -23.93 -22.44
N THR A 344 20.18 -23.97 -21.11
CA THR A 344 19.11 -23.36 -20.31
C THR A 344 19.07 -21.84 -20.51
N ILE A 345 20.23 -21.18 -20.54
CA ILE A 345 20.33 -19.74 -20.80
C ILE A 345 19.78 -19.38 -22.19
N LEU A 346 20.06 -20.20 -23.21
CA LEU A 346 19.53 -19.98 -24.57
C LEU A 346 18.01 -20.20 -24.62
N GLU A 347 17.51 -21.25 -23.98
CA GLU A 347 16.06 -21.51 -23.89
C GLU A 347 15.32 -20.42 -23.12
N ASP A 348 15.85 -19.97 -21.98
CA ASP A 348 15.27 -18.87 -21.19
C ASP A 348 15.28 -17.55 -21.95
N ARG A 349 16.36 -17.26 -22.69
CA ARG A 349 16.42 -16.07 -23.55
C ARG A 349 15.35 -16.11 -24.62
N ASP A 350 15.16 -17.24 -25.29
CA ASP A 350 14.17 -17.36 -26.35
C ASP A 350 12.74 -17.30 -25.80
N ASN A 351 12.47 -17.94 -24.64
CA ASN A 351 11.20 -17.82 -23.91
C ASN A 351 10.93 -16.38 -23.47
N PHE A 352 11.95 -15.67 -22.98
CA PHE A 352 11.83 -14.27 -22.60
C PHE A 352 11.51 -13.39 -23.81
N LEU A 353 12.20 -13.56 -24.94
CA LEU A 353 11.91 -12.81 -26.16
C LEU A 353 10.50 -13.08 -26.69
N GLN A 354 10.03 -14.32 -26.61
CA GLN A 354 8.66 -14.68 -27.01
C GLN A 354 7.62 -14.03 -26.07
N THR A 355 7.83 -14.13 -24.75
CA THR A 355 6.92 -13.55 -23.74
C THR A 355 6.90 -12.03 -23.86
N PHE A 356 8.06 -11.41 -24.04
CA PHE A 356 8.19 -9.96 -24.23
C PHE A 356 7.50 -9.50 -25.52
N GLY A 357 7.67 -10.22 -26.62
CA GLY A 357 6.97 -9.95 -27.88
C GLY A 357 5.45 -10.04 -27.73
N GLN A 358 4.95 -11.12 -27.14
CA GLN A 358 3.52 -11.30 -26.87
C GLN A 358 2.95 -10.20 -25.95
N GLN A 359 3.71 -9.80 -24.92
CA GLN A 359 3.29 -8.74 -24.02
C GLN A 359 3.28 -7.37 -24.71
N ASN A 360 4.22 -7.12 -25.62
CA ASN A 360 4.23 -5.91 -26.43
C ASN A 360 3.03 -5.85 -27.40
N ASP A 361 2.69 -6.97 -28.03
CA ASP A 361 1.52 -7.07 -28.91
C ASP A 361 0.21 -6.87 -28.14
N LEU A 362 0.07 -7.49 -26.96
CA LEU A 362 -1.07 -7.28 -26.06
C LEU A 362 -1.20 -5.80 -25.66
N ASN A 363 -0.10 -5.15 -25.30
CA ASN A 363 -0.10 -3.73 -24.96
C ASN A 363 -0.55 -2.87 -26.15
N HIS A 364 -0.09 -3.17 -27.37
CA HIS A 364 -0.55 -2.48 -28.58
C HIS A 364 -2.04 -2.70 -28.85
N SER A 365 -2.55 -3.92 -28.71
CA SER A 365 -3.99 -4.22 -28.85
C SER A 365 -4.83 -3.48 -27.80
N ILE A 366 -4.37 -3.40 -26.54
CA ILE A 366 -5.05 -2.63 -25.50
C ILE A 366 -5.11 -1.15 -25.86
N ILE A 367 -4.02 -0.57 -26.37
CA ILE A 367 -4.01 0.84 -26.81
C ILE A 367 -4.99 1.09 -27.95
N ILE A 368 -5.07 0.17 -28.93
CA ILE A 368 -6.02 0.26 -30.04
C ILE A 368 -7.46 0.19 -29.51
N ASN A 369 -7.78 -0.79 -28.66
CA ASN A 369 -9.11 -0.96 -28.09
C ASN A 369 -9.54 0.26 -27.24
N ILE A 370 -8.62 0.82 -26.45
CA ILE A 370 -8.87 2.05 -25.67
C ILE A 370 -9.19 3.21 -26.62
N LYS A 371 -8.45 3.35 -27.71
CA LYS A 371 -8.67 4.42 -28.68
C LYS A 371 -10.04 4.28 -29.35
N GLU A 372 -10.43 3.08 -29.77
CA GLU A 372 -11.76 2.80 -30.31
C GLU A 372 -12.88 3.11 -29.31
N LEU A 373 -12.71 2.73 -28.04
CA LEU A 373 -13.68 3.06 -26.99
C LEU A 373 -13.79 4.57 -26.76
N VAL A 374 -12.67 5.30 -26.78
CA VAL A 374 -12.66 6.76 -26.65
C VAL A 374 -13.40 7.41 -27.82
N ASP A 375 -13.16 6.95 -29.05
CA ASP A 375 -13.84 7.46 -30.25
C ASP A 375 -15.34 7.17 -30.19
N LEU A 376 -15.74 5.97 -29.74
CA LEU A 376 -17.14 5.58 -29.60
C LEU A 376 -17.87 6.40 -28.52
N VAL A 377 -17.22 6.64 -27.37
CA VAL A 377 -17.76 7.53 -26.31
C VAL A 377 -17.88 8.96 -26.81
N LYS A 378 -16.90 9.46 -27.56
CA LYS A 378 -16.94 10.81 -28.12
C LYS A 378 -18.10 10.96 -29.10
N GLN A 379 -18.27 10.01 -30.01
CA GLN A 379 -19.37 10.02 -30.97
C GLN A 379 -20.73 9.93 -30.29
N ASN A 380 -20.90 9.03 -29.30
CA ASN A 380 -22.15 8.91 -28.56
C ASN A 380 -22.49 10.19 -27.76
N ASN A 381 -21.48 10.90 -27.23
CA ASN A 381 -21.68 12.19 -26.58
C ASN A 381 -22.07 13.31 -27.57
N GLU A 382 -21.48 13.33 -28.77
CA GLU A 382 -21.86 14.27 -29.82
C GLU A 382 -23.31 14.03 -30.29
N ASP A 383 -23.69 12.77 -30.51
CA ASP A 383 -25.06 12.37 -30.89
C ASP A 383 -26.08 12.72 -29.80
N ASN A 384 -25.76 12.44 -28.53
CA ASN A 384 -26.62 12.81 -27.40
C ASN A 384 -26.78 14.34 -27.26
N SER A 385 -25.70 15.10 -27.44
CA SER A 385 -25.76 16.57 -27.40
C SER A 385 -26.64 17.11 -28.52
N HIS A 386 -26.53 16.56 -29.73
CA HIS A 386 -27.40 16.93 -30.85
C HIS A 386 -28.87 16.60 -30.57
N SER A 387 -29.15 15.39 -30.09
CA SER A 387 -30.52 14.96 -29.77
C SER A 387 -31.15 15.80 -28.65
N LEU A 388 -30.38 16.13 -27.59
CA LEU A 388 -30.86 16.98 -26.51
C LEU A 388 -31.17 18.39 -26.99
N ASN A 389 -30.33 18.96 -27.86
CA ASN A 389 -30.57 20.29 -28.41
C ASN A 389 -31.81 20.31 -29.31
N GLU A 390 -31.97 19.31 -30.17
CA GLU A 390 -33.15 19.17 -31.03
C GLU A 390 -34.44 19.02 -30.20
N LYS A 391 -34.45 18.15 -29.19
CA LYS A 391 -35.59 18.00 -28.26
C LYS A 391 -35.89 19.29 -27.52
N THR A 392 -34.87 20.01 -27.06
CA THR A 392 -35.04 21.30 -26.37
C THR A 392 -35.68 22.34 -27.29
N GLN A 393 -35.28 22.37 -28.55
CA GLN A 393 -35.83 23.30 -29.55
C GLN A 393 -37.28 22.96 -29.92
N VAL A 394 -37.62 21.67 -30.04
CA VAL A 394 -39.00 21.22 -30.24
C VAL A 394 -39.88 21.58 -29.03
N ILE A 395 -39.42 21.32 -27.81
CA ILE A 395 -40.16 21.67 -26.58
C ILE A 395 -40.37 23.17 -26.46
N SER A 396 -39.36 23.98 -26.78
CA SER A 396 -39.48 25.45 -26.79
C SER A 396 -40.51 25.94 -27.82
N SER A 397 -40.53 25.34 -29.01
CA SER A 397 -41.54 25.59 -30.05
C SER A 397 -42.95 25.23 -29.58
N GLU A 398 -43.12 24.04 -28.98
CA GLU A 398 -44.40 23.56 -28.44
C GLU A 398 -44.91 24.48 -27.32
N LEU A 399 -44.05 24.87 -26.38
CA LEU A 399 -44.37 25.80 -25.30
C LEU A 399 -44.79 27.17 -25.85
N SER A 400 -44.09 27.68 -26.87
CA SER A 400 -44.45 28.94 -27.53
C SER A 400 -45.82 28.86 -28.21
N LYS A 401 -46.10 27.77 -28.94
CA LYS A 401 -47.44 27.53 -29.53
C LYS A 401 -48.53 27.41 -28.47
N ALA A 402 -48.25 26.73 -27.37
CA ALA A 402 -49.19 26.59 -26.26
C ALA A 402 -49.48 27.94 -25.59
N ALA A 403 -48.46 28.78 -25.41
CA ALA A 403 -48.61 30.14 -24.89
C ALA A 403 -49.49 31.02 -25.80
N LEU A 404 -49.28 30.98 -27.12
CA LEU A 404 -50.10 31.71 -28.09
C LEU A 404 -51.56 31.23 -28.09
N SER A 405 -51.79 29.92 -28.01
CA SER A 405 -53.16 29.37 -27.92
C SER A 405 -53.84 29.75 -26.61
N LEU A 406 -53.09 29.80 -25.51
CA LEU A 406 -53.60 30.25 -24.22
C LEU A 406 -54.00 31.73 -24.28
N GLU A 407 -53.17 32.58 -24.89
CA GLU A 407 -53.46 34.00 -25.10
C GLU A 407 -54.74 34.19 -25.92
N GLU A 408 -54.92 33.43 -27.01
CA GLU A 408 -56.14 33.43 -27.81
C GLU A 408 -57.38 33.03 -26.99
N LYS A 409 -57.25 32.01 -26.13
CA LYS A 409 -58.33 31.59 -25.22
C LYS A 409 -58.66 32.68 -24.20
N VAL A 410 -57.66 33.34 -23.63
CA VAL A 410 -57.87 34.45 -22.68
C VAL A 410 -58.63 35.59 -23.35
N ILE A 411 -58.24 36.01 -24.55
CA ILE A 411 -58.95 37.04 -25.33
C ILE A 411 -60.39 36.61 -25.63
N SER A 412 -60.62 35.35 -25.98
CA SER A 412 -61.98 34.83 -26.25
C SER A 412 -62.87 34.81 -24.99
N LEU A 413 -62.28 34.56 -23.82
CA LEU A 413 -62.95 34.57 -22.53
C LEU A 413 -63.31 36.00 -22.11
N GLU A 414 -62.41 36.97 -22.30
CA GLU A 414 -62.71 38.39 -22.08
C GLU A 414 -63.89 38.85 -22.94
N LYS A 415 -63.90 38.47 -24.22
CA LYS A 415 -64.99 38.80 -25.14
C LYS A 415 -66.32 38.16 -24.74
N SER A 416 -66.28 36.94 -24.21
CA SER A 416 -67.46 36.25 -23.70
C SER A 416 -67.97 36.87 -22.39
N SER A 417 -67.06 37.28 -21.51
CA SER A 417 -67.38 38.04 -20.29
C SER A 417 -68.05 39.38 -20.61
N ALA A 418 -67.56 40.09 -21.64
CA ALA A 418 -68.18 41.32 -22.11
C ALA A 418 -69.62 41.09 -22.62
N LYS A 419 -69.87 40.01 -23.38
CA LYS A 419 -71.24 39.63 -23.80
C LYS A 419 -72.15 39.29 -22.62
N ILE A 420 -71.63 38.63 -21.59
CA ILE A 420 -72.41 38.34 -20.38
C ILE A 420 -72.80 39.65 -19.67
N ALA A 421 -71.89 40.63 -19.63
CA ALA A 421 -72.21 41.96 -19.10
C ALA A 421 -73.30 42.67 -19.90
N GLU A 422 -73.26 42.61 -21.25
CA GLU A 422 -74.34 43.14 -22.11
C GLU A 422 -75.68 42.44 -21.87
N LEU A 423 -75.69 41.11 -21.74
CA LEU A 423 -76.91 40.34 -21.46
C LEU A 423 -77.54 40.74 -20.11
N ASN A 424 -76.72 40.97 -19.08
CA ASN A 424 -77.21 41.46 -17.78
C ASN A 424 -77.82 42.87 -17.91
N GLN A 425 -77.23 43.75 -18.72
CA GLN A 425 -77.78 45.08 -18.98
C GLN A 425 -79.11 45.01 -19.75
N LEU A 426 -79.24 44.06 -20.68
CA LEU A 426 -80.45 43.83 -21.45
C LEU A 426 -81.57 43.23 -20.58
N GLN A 427 -81.23 42.31 -19.66
CA GLN A 427 -82.15 41.82 -18.63
C GLN A 427 -82.68 42.96 -17.75
N SER A 428 -81.79 43.82 -17.24
CA SER A 428 -82.19 44.99 -16.45
C SER A 428 -83.09 45.95 -17.23
N SER A 429 -82.83 46.11 -18.53
CA SER A 429 -83.67 46.94 -19.42
C SER A 429 -85.05 46.30 -19.64
N LEU A 430 -85.11 44.97 -19.79
CA LEU A 430 -86.37 44.21 -19.86
C LEU A 430 -87.16 44.31 -18.56
N GLU A 431 -86.51 44.21 -17.40
CA GLU A 431 -87.17 44.42 -16.09
C GLU A 431 -87.79 45.80 -16.00
N LYS A 432 -87.08 46.86 -16.45
CA LYS A 432 -87.64 48.21 -16.53
C LYS A 432 -88.82 48.31 -17.49
N VAL A 433 -88.78 47.63 -18.64
CA VAL A 433 -89.91 47.62 -19.58
C VAL A 433 -91.11 46.90 -18.99
N VAL A 434 -90.90 45.79 -18.27
CA VAL A 434 -91.96 45.08 -17.55
C VAL A 434 -92.56 45.95 -16.44
N GLU A 435 -91.73 46.71 -15.71
CA GLU A 435 -92.19 47.68 -14.71
C GLU A 435 -93.05 48.79 -15.32
N VAL A 436 -92.64 49.35 -16.47
CA VAL A 436 -93.43 50.33 -17.23
C VAL A 436 -94.75 49.75 -17.75
N LEU A 437 -94.75 48.49 -18.21
CA LEU A 437 -95.97 47.81 -18.64
C LEU A 437 -96.91 47.53 -17.46
N ASN A 438 -96.40 47.25 -16.27
CA ASN A 438 -97.21 47.11 -15.07
C ASN A 438 -97.88 48.43 -14.67
N ASN A 439 -97.21 49.57 -14.91
CA ASN A 439 -97.76 50.91 -14.70
C ASN A 439 -98.85 51.31 -15.72
N VAL A 440 -99.13 50.50 -16.76
CA VAL A 440 -100.30 50.71 -17.65
C VAL A 440 -101.62 50.59 -16.86
N GLY A 441 -101.63 49.88 -15.73
CA GLY A 441 -102.75 49.87 -14.79
C GLY A 441 -103.10 51.25 -14.20
N GLU A 442 -102.14 52.16 -14.07
CA GLU A 442 -102.41 53.55 -13.66
C GLU A 442 -103.11 54.36 -14.75
N MET A 443 -102.80 54.10 -16.03
CA MET A 443 -103.42 54.77 -17.17
C MET A 443 -104.92 54.44 -17.26
N GLN A 444 -105.28 53.19 -16.95
CA GLN A 444 -106.67 52.73 -16.87
C GLN A 444 -107.44 53.41 -15.70
N LYS A 445 -106.76 53.69 -14.60
CA LYS A 445 -107.28 54.42 -13.44
C LYS A 445 -107.54 55.89 -13.74
N THR A 446 -106.66 56.52 -14.53
CA THR A 446 -106.87 57.91 -14.99
C THR A 446 -108.03 58.05 -15.99
N LEU A 447 -108.23 57.05 -16.86
CA LEU A 447 -109.37 57.01 -17.78
C LEU A 447 -110.70 56.83 -17.04
N SER A 448 -110.74 55.97 -16.02
CA SER A 448 -111.92 55.83 -15.14
C SER A 448 -112.26 57.15 -14.42
N ASN A 449 -111.25 57.85 -13.87
CA ASN A 449 -111.45 59.15 -13.22
C ASN A 449 -111.95 60.25 -14.18
N ILE A 450 -111.59 60.20 -15.46
CA ILE A 450 -112.11 61.12 -16.48
C ILE A 450 -113.57 60.78 -16.80
N GLN A 451 -113.91 59.49 -16.88
CA GLN A 451 -115.28 59.02 -17.10
C GLN A 451 -116.20 59.44 -15.95
N ASP A 452 -115.77 59.28 -14.69
CA ASP A 452 -116.53 59.69 -13.50
C ASP A 452 -116.77 61.22 -13.45
N LYS A 453 -115.80 62.02 -13.93
CA LYS A 453 -115.96 63.49 -14.02
C LYS A 453 -116.92 63.94 -15.11
N ILE A 454 -117.09 63.16 -16.18
CA ILE A 454 -118.07 63.43 -17.24
C ILE A 454 -119.48 63.13 -16.74
N GLU A 455 -119.66 62.08 -15.95
CA GLU A 455 -120.95 61.70 -15.36
C GLU A 455 -121.46 62.78 -14.35
N LEU A 456 -120.53 63.47 -13.67
CA LEU A 456 -120.84 64.56 -12.75
C LEU A 456 -121.36 65.86 -13.44
N LEU A 457 -121.09 66.03 -14.75
CA LEU A 457 -121.49 67.22 -15.52
C LEU A 457 -122.86 67.10 -16.22
N GLN A 458 -123.45 65.91 -16.18
CA GLN A 458 -124.74 65.61 -16.82
C GLN A 458 -125.96 66.37 -16.23
N PRO A 459 -126.10 66.60 -14.91
CA PRO A 459 -127.24 67.34 -14.38
C PRO A 459 -127.19 68.85 -14.69
N THR A 460 -125.99 69.42 -14.85
CA THR A 460 -125.79 70.86 -15.12
C THR A 460 -126.17 71.23 -16.56
N LEU A 461 -126.05 70.30 -17.51
CA LEU A 461 -126.49 70.47 -18.89
C LEU A 461 -128.02 70.36 -19.06
N GLN A 462 -128.71 69.70 -18.12
CA GLN A 462 -130.17 69.54 -18.16
C GLN A 462 -130.92 70.79 -17.65
N ASP A 463 -130.31 71.58 -16.77
CA ASP A 463 -130.90 72.78 -16.17
C ASP A 463 -130.84 74.04 -17.09
N LEU A 464 -130.00 74.01 -18.13
CA LEU A 464 -129.89 75.07 -19.16
C LEU A 464 -130.94 74.98 -20.29
N SER A 465 -131.83 73.99 -20.25
CA SER A 465 -132.78 73.68 -21.35
C SER A 465 -134.22 74.17 -21.15
N LYS A 466 -134.52 74.98 -20.12
CA LYS A 466 -135.88 75.50 -19.86
C LYS A 466 -136.03 76.99 -20.22
N PRO A 467 -137.09 77.40 -20.94
CA PRO A 467 -137.29 78.78 -21.39
C PRO A 467 -137.73 79.68 -20.22
N ARG A 468 -137.14 80.88 -20.08
CA ARG A 468 -137.63 81.91 -19.13
C ARG A 468 -137.92 83.24 -19.82
N ILE A 469 -139.09 83.76 -19.44
CA ILE A 469 -139.83 84.89 -19.98
C ILE A 469 -139.33 86.20 -19.36
N ILE A 470 -139.26 87.24 -20.19
CA ILE A 470 -138.82 88.61 -19.90
C ILE A 470 -139.79 89.31 -18.94
N ARG A 471 -139.27 90.00 -17.92
CA ARG A 471 -139.97 91.07 -17.18
C ARG A 471 -138.98 92.22 -16.94
N LEU A 472 -139.17 93.33 -17.65
CA LEU A 472 -138.56 94.62 -17.35
C LEU A 472 -139.20 95.17 -16.07
N VAL A 473 -138.38 95.49 -15.07
CA VAL A 473 -138.78 96.30 -13.92
C VAL A 473 -137.77 97.44 -13.81
N GLU A 474 -138.30 98.63 -14.05
CA GLU A 474 -137.67 99.93 -13.93
C GLU A 474 -137.57 100.28 -12.43
N GLN A 475 -136.38 100.65 -11.95
CA GLN A 475 -136.23 101.32 -10.66
C GLN A 475 -135.15 102.39 -10.75
N ILE A 476 -135.58 103.59 -10.34
CA ILE A 476 -134.96 104.91 -10.47
C ILE A 476 -134.03 105.18 -9.28
N GLU A 477 -132.88 105.79 -9.59
CA GLU A 477 -131.96 106.67 -8.84
C GLU A 477 -131.71 106.45 -7.33
N GLN A 478 -130.44 106.21 -6.96
CA GLN A 478 -129.47 107.26 -6.59
C GLN A 478 -128.02 106.76 -6.71
#